data_AF-A0A7V7WQQ2-F1
#
_entry.id   AF-A0A7V7WQQ2-F1
#
_cell.length_a   1.000
_cell.length_b   1.000
_cell.length_c   1.000
_cell.angle_alpha   90.00
_cell.angle_beta   90.00
_cell.angle_gamma   90.00
#
_symmetry.space_group_name_H-M   'P 1'
#
loop_
_entity.id
_entity.type
_entity.pdbx_description
1 polymer ?
#
loop_
_entity_poly.entity_id
_entity_poly.type
_entity_poly.pdbx_seq_one_letter_code
_entity_poly.pdbx_strand_id
1 'polypeptide(L)'
;MSQTSSACRRQVHLAALAALLSGWLALTALASAADIANGQQLYESICASCHGLDPRQNQNNIRRAANNPSLIEAAINNLVPTMSFLRGTLTTAQIEDVAAYIGNVLNPGTGTPVLNATPTSMNFGSLAVGSTSPGQSLTLANTGSGALVFSGLTVTPADFVIFSGCPGTLNAGGMCFISVQFAPRTSGTISGSLTIAHNATGSPLTVALSGTGTGGSALPTVVEYYAPALDHYFITSDAAEQAFVDSGGAGNWVRTGNSFRSGGSVQVCRFYGNTTTNPATGQMYGPNSHFYTADAGECAFLKSLFDPNASSWKFESNDFQTTPASNGACASGLTPVYRAYNNGFTRGLTSNHRITSNLASYQQTVAAGWSGEGVVMCAP
;
A
#
# COMPACT_ATOMS: atom_id res chain seq x y z
N MET A 1 -19.85 -45.14 27.30
CA MET A 1 -19.22 -43.82 27.54
C MET A 1 -17.83 -43.90 28.21
N SER A 2 -17.05 -44.99 28.05
CA SER A 2 -15.83 -45.22 28.88
C SER A 2 -14.49 -45.25 28.12
N GLN A 3 -14.44 -45.06 26.79
CA GLN A 3 -13.19 -45.14 26.02
C GLN A 3 -12.55 -43.78 25.70
N THR A 4 -13.29 -42.66 25.76
CA THR A 4 -12.76 -41.32 25.46
C THR A 4 -12.07 -40.64 26.64
N SER A 5 -12.40 -41.02 27.89
CA SER A 5 -11.83 -40.41 29.11
C SER A 5 -10.38 -40.83 29.39
N SER A 6 -9.98 -42.05 29.00
CA SER A 6 -8.63 -42.56 29.20
C SER A 6 -7.62 -42.01 28.19
N ALA A 7 -8.08 -41.65 26.98
CA ALA A 7 -7.26 -41.00 25.94
C ALA A 7 -6.92 -39.55 26.31
N CYS A 8 -7.91 -38.78 26.80
CA CYS A 8 -7.74 -37.40 27.30
C CYS A 8 -6.70 -37.34 28.45
N ARG A 9 -6.73 -38.30 29.39
CA ARG A 9 -5.83 -38.33 30.57
C ARG A 9 -4.36 -38.64 30.22
N ARG A 10 -4.09 -39.40 29.14
CA ARG A 10 -2.73 -39.85 28.78
C ARG A 10 -1.90 -38.80 28.06
N GLN A 11 -2.52 -37.86 27.34
CA GLN A 11 -1.79 -36.86 26.54
C GLN A 11 -1.38 -35.62 27.34
N VAL A 12 -2.15 -35.22 28.37
CA VAL A 12 -1.82 -34.02 29.18
C VAL A 12 -0.56 -34.21 30.03
N HIS A 13 -0.26 -35.43 30.48
CA HIS A 13 0.96 -35.73 31.22
C HIS A 13 2.26 -35.56 30.40
N LEU A 14 2.18 -35.53 29.07
CA LEU A 14 3.32 -35.30 28.18
C LEU A 14 3.55 -33.81 27.87
N ALA A 15 2.52 -32.96 27.99
CA ALA A 15 2.60 -31.53 27.66
C ALA A 15 3.01 -30.64 28.86
N ALA A 16 2.79 -31.09 30.09
CA ALA A 16 3.08 -30.33 31.32
C ALA A 16 4.58 -30.08 31.61
N LEU A 17 5.48 -30.57 30.76
CA LEU A 17 6.94 -30.44 30.91
C LEU A 17 7.57 -29.30 30.09
N ALA A 18 6.79 -28.52 29.33
CA ALA A 18 7.34 -27.56 28.35
C ALA A 18 6.96 -26.07 28.58
N ALA A 19 6.48 -25.66 29.75
CA ALA A 19 6.07 -24.27 29.99
C ALA A 19 6.67 -23.68 31.28
N LEU A 20 7.97 -23.40 31.29
CA LEU A 20 8.60 -22.54 32.31
C LEU A 20 9.76 -21.77 31.67
N LEU A 21 9.53 -20.48 31.34
CA LEU A 21 10.49 -19.36 31.47
C LEU A 21 9.95 -18.11 30.78
N SER A 22 9.30 -17.24 31.56
CA SER A 22 9.34 -15.79 31.32
C SER A 22 9.18 -15.08 32.66
N GLY A 23 10.28 -14.49 33.15
CA GLY A 23 10.30 -13.75 34.41
C GLY A 23 9.88 -12.31 34.20
N TRP A 24 9.02 -11.78 35.08
CA TRP A 24 8.65 -10.36 35.08
C TRP A 24 8.65 -9.79 36.49
N LEU A 25 9.19 -8.57 36.58
CA LEU A 25 9.23 -7.71 37.76
C LEU A 25 7.81 -7.33 38.22
N ALA A 26 7.65 -7.20 39.53
CA ALA A 26 6.42 -6.75 40.16
C ALA A 26 6.14 -5.26 39.88
N LEU A 27 5.00 -5.00 39.23
CA LEU A 27 4.30 -3.71 39.26
C LEU A 27 2.90 -3.97 39.84
N THR A 28 2.43 -3.03 40.67
CA THR A 28 1.14 -3.08 41.37
C THR A 28 -0.03 -3.32 40.43
N ALA A 29 -0.84 -4.35 40.73
CA ALA A 29 -1.97 -4.81 39.92
C ALA A 29 -3.11 -3.78 39.85
N LEU A 30 -3.24 -3.12 38.70
CA LEU A 30 -4.55 -2.78 38.14
C LEU A 30 -5.14 -4.09 37.61
N ALA A 31 -6.45 -4.32 37.78
CA ALA A 31 -7.12 -5.49 37.21
C ALA A 31 -6.88 -5.50 35.69
N SER A 32 -6.06 -6.42 35.19
CA SER A 32 -5.79 -6.59 33.76
C SER A 32 -7.03 -7.19 33.11
N ALA A 33 -7.47 -6.63 31.99
CA ALA A 33 -8.46 -7.28 31.15
C ALA A 33 -7.93 -8.67 30.69
N ALA A 34 -8.83 -9.65 30.57
CA ALA A 34 -8.47 -11.00 30.13
C ALA A 34 -7.77 -10.99 28.75
N ASP A 35 -6.68 -11.74 28.63
CA ASP A 35 -5.85 -11.89 27.44
C ASP A 35 -6.36 -13.07 26.58
N ILE A 36 -7.06 -12.74 25.49
CA ILE A 36 -7.61 -13.74 24.57
C ILE A 36 -6.53 -14.54 23.84
N ALA A 37 -5.38 -13.94 23.54
CA ALA A 37 -4.29 -14.64 22.83
C ALA A 37 -3.66 -15.68 23.76
N ASN A 38 -3.41 -15.32 25.02
CA ASN A 38 -3.01 -16.26 26.05
C ASN A 38 -4.10 -17.33 26.27
N GLY A 39 -5.38 -16.91 26.32
CA GLY A 39 -6.53 -17.79 26.43
C GLY A 39 -6.64 -18.81 25.30
N GLN A 40 -6.34 -18.42 24.06
CA GLN A 40 -6.26 -19.33 22.91
C GLN A 40 -5.14 -20.35 23.09
N GLN A 41 -3.92 -19.90 23.45
CA GLN A 41 -2.78 -20.81 23.66
C GLN A 41 -3.06 -21.81 24.79
N LEU A 42 -3.64 -21.34 25.89
CA LEU A 42 -4.08 -22.18 27.01
C LEU A 42 -5.18 -23.15 26.59
N TYR A 43 -6.16 -22.69 25.81
CA TYR A 43 -7.22 -23.55 25.31
C TYR A 43 -6.67 -24.64 24.40
N GLU A 44 -5.81 -24.30 23.44
CA GLU A 44 -5.20 -25.26 22.51
C GLU A 44 -4.33 -26.29 23.22
N SER A 45 -3.56 -25.85 24.23
CA SER A 45 -2.64 -26.72 24.97
C SER A 45 -3.33 -27.62 26.00
N ILE A 46 -4.38 -27.13 26.67
CA ILE A 46 -4.96 -27.79 27.84
C ILE A 46 -6.37 -28.32 27.57
N CYS A 47 -7.19 -27.59 26.80
CA CYS A 47 -8.62 -27.88 26.66
C CYS A 47 -8.97 -28.58 25.34
N ALA A 48 -8.29 -28.27 24.24
CA ALA A 48 -8.71 -28.62 22.89
C ALA A 48 -8.68 -30.13 22.60
N SER A 49 -7.82 -30.90 23.28
CA SER A 49 -7.77 -32.36 23.14
C SER A 49 -9.07 -33.04 23.59
N CYS A 50 -9.82 -32.40 24.49
CA CYS A 50 -11.07 -32.96 25.03
C CYS A 50 -12.30 -32.13 24.59
N HIS A 51 -12.15 -30.85 24.23
CA HIS A 51 -13.25 -29.99 23.78
C HIS A 51 -13.23 -29.67 22.27
N GLY A 52 -12.28 -30.23 21.53
CA GLY A 52 -12.04 -29.92 20.13
C GLY A 52 -11.32 -28.59 19.93
N LEU A 53 -10.65 -28.43 18.79
CA LEU A 53 -9.91 -27.20 18.45
C LEU A 53 -10.81 -25.97 18.27
N ASP A 54 -12.06 -26.18 17.82
CA ASP A 54 -13.02 -25.10 17.58
C ASP A 54 -14.16 -25.13 18.62
N PRO A 55 -14.19 -24.18 19.59
CA PRO A 55 -15.26 -24.03 20.56
C PRO A 55 -16.67 -23.94 19.95
N ARG A 56 -16.81 -23.50 18.69
CA ARG A 56 -18.11 -23.49 17.99
C ARG A 56 -18.66 -24.88 17.81
N GLN A 57 -17.87 -25.94 17.77
CA GLN A 57 -18.41 -27.30 17.67
C GLN A 57 -19.07 -27.79 18.96
N ASN A 58 -18.97 -27.01 20.04
CA ASN A 58 -19.61 -27.26 21.33
C ASN A 58 -19.31 -28.66 21.93
N GLN A 59 -18.15 -29.24 21.62
CA GLN A 59 -17.84 -30.57 22.15
C GLN A 59 -17.75 -30.51 23.67
N ASN A 60 -18.36 -31.50 24.33
CA ASN A 60 -18.44 -31.55 25.79
C ASN A 60 -18.98 -30.26 26.42
N ASN A 61 -19.92 -29.58 25.74
CA ASN A 61 -20.61 -28.37 26.20
C ASN A 61 -19.70 -27.16 26.45
N ILE A 62 -18.58 -27.06 25.75
CA ILE A 62 -17.59 -26.00 25.94
C ILE A 62 -18.16 -24.59 25.75
N ARG A 63 -19.24 -24.43 24.97
CA ARG A 63 -19.88 -23.13 24.78
C ARG A 63 -20.41 -22.51 26.08
N ARG A 64 -20.69 -23.30 27.12
CA ARG A 64 -21.14 -22.79 28.42
C ARG A 64 -20.05 -22.01 29.15
N ALA A 65 -18.79 -22.26 28.83
CA ALA A 65 -17.64 -21.58 29.42
C ALA A 65 -17.36 -20.19 28.82
N ALA A 66 -18.07 -19.84 27.74
CA ALA A 66 -18.00 -18.53 27.10
C ALA A 66 -18.23 -17.39 28.10
N ASN A 67 -17.19 -16.57 28.32
CA ASN A 67 -17.21 -15.45 29.26
C ASN A 67 -17.66 -15.84 30.69
N ASN A 68 -17.45 -17.10 31.09
CA ASN A 68 -17.88 -17.61 32.39
C ASN A 68 -16.74 -18.35 33.13
N PRO A 69 -15.75 -17.61 33.67
CA PRO A 69 -14.60 -18.20 34.36
C PRO A 69 -15.02 -19.03 35.59
N SER A 70 -16.04 -18.58 36.32
CA SER A 70 -16.55 -19.31 37.50
C SER A 70 -17.07 -20.71 37.16
N LEU A 71 -17.64 -20.89 35.96
CA LEU A 71 -18.09 -22.19 35.50
C LEU A 71 -16.91 -23.11 35.17
N ILE A 72 -15.85 -22.57 34.56
CA ILE A 72 -14.62 -23.33 34.26
C ILE A 72 -13.98 -23.81 35.57
N GLU A 73 -13.85 -22.91 36.55
CA GLU A 73 -13.29 -23.22 37.85
C GLU A 73 -14.13 -24.28 38.59
N ALA A 74 -15.46 -24.12 38.59
CA ALA A 74 -16.36 -25.11 39.17
C ALA A 74 -16.30 -26.46 38.43
N ALA A 75 -16.13 -26.48 37.11
CA ALA A 75 -15.97 -27.70 36.32
C ALA A 75 -14.70 -28.47 36.69
N ILE A 76 -13.56 -27.79 36.80
CA ILE A 76 -12.28 -28.37 37.20
C ILE A 76 -12.33 -28.89 38.64
N ASN A 77 -12.90 -28.09 39.54
CA ASN A 77 -12.84 -28.40 40.97
C ASN A 77 -13.93 -29.40 41.39
N ASN A 78 -15.17 -29.25 40.94
CA ASN A 78 -16.31 -29.88 41.61
C ASN A 78 -17.32 -30.56 40.68
N LEU A 79 -17.53 -30.07 39.46
CA LEU A 79 -18.68 -30.48 38.64
C LEU A 79 -18.37 -31.57 37.61
N VAL A 80 -17.12 -31.68 37.14
CA VAL A 80 -16.74 -32.63 36.09
C VAL A 80 -15.60 -33.52 36.59
N PRO A 81 -15.88 -34.75 37.06
CA PRO A 81 -14.87 -35.64 37.64
C PRO A 81 -13.69 -35.90 36.70
N THR A 82 -13.92 -35.94 35.40
CA THR A 82 -12.89 -36.14 34.38
C THR A 82 -11.95 -34.94 34.23
N MET A 83 -12.29 -33.75 34.71
CA MET A 83 -11.43 -32.54 34.68
C MET A 83 -10.61 -32.34 35.95
N SER A 84 -10.79 -33.18 36.97
CA SER A 84 -10.11 -33.06 38.27
C SER A 84 -8.58 -33.07 38.21
N PHE A 85 -7.99 -33.54 37.10
CA PHE A 85 -6.55 -33.51 36.88
C PHE A 85 -5.98 -32.10 36.63
N LEU A 86 -6.84 -31.11 36.32
CA LEU A 86 -6.46 -29.70 36.13
C LEU A 86 -6.52 -28.87 37.42
N ARG A 87 -6.86 -29.49 38.56
CA ARG A 87 -6.96 -28.78 39.84
C ARG A 87 -5.61 -28.17 40.21
N GLY A 88 -5.59 -26.86 40.41
CA GLY A 88 -4.38 -26.09 40.72
C GLY A 88 -3.42 -25.90 39.53
N THR A 89 -3.81 -26.29 38.31
CA THR A 89 -2.97 -26.15 37.11
C THR A 89 -3.10 -24.77 36.45
N LEU A 90 -4.28 -24.17 36.49
CA LEU A 90 -4.55 -22.83 35.95
C LEU A 90 -4.75 -21.83 37.08
N THR A 91 -4.20 -20.64 36.95
CA THR A 91 -4.51 -19.50 37.84
C THR A 91 -5.87 -18.91 37.50
N THR A 92 -6.44 -18.10 38.40
CA THR A 92 -7.70 -17.39 38.16
C THR A 92 -7.65 -16.53 36.90
N ALA A 93 -6.56 -15.79 36.69
CA ALA A 93 -6.35 -14.97 35.49
C ALA A 93 -6.32 -15.83 34.20
N GLN A 94 -5.64 -16.98 34.22
CA GLN A 94 -5.61 -17.89 33.08
C GLN A 94 -6.99 -18.50 32.77
N ILE A 95 -7.82 -18.73 33.79
CA ILE A 95 -9.20 -19.19 33.61
C ILE A 95 -10.06 -18.07 32.97
N GLU A 96 -9.86 -16.82 33.37
CA GLU A 96 -10.49 -15.64 32.75
C GLU A 96 -10.12 -15.52 31.28
N ASP A 97 -8.84 -15.68 30.94
CA ASP A 97 -8.31 -15.68 29.57
C ASP A 97 -8.98 -16.75 28.70
N VAL A 98 -9.07 -17.99 29.19
CA VAL A 98 -9.72 -19.10 28.46
C VAL A 98 -11.21 -18.85 28.27
N ALA A 99 -11.92 -18.37 29.30
CA ALA A 99 -13.34 -18.02 29.19
C ALA A 99 -13.57 -16.92 28.14
N ALA A 100 -12.72 -15.89 28.12
CA ALA A 100 -12.78 -14.80 27.16
C ALA A 100 -12.52 -15.29 25.73
N TYR A 101 -11.54 -16.17 25.52
CA TYR A 101 -11.31 -16.80 24.22
C TYR A 101 -12.53 -17.56 23.71
N ILE A 102 -13.13 -18.42 24.54
CA ILE A 102 -14.32 -19.19 24.17
C ILE A 102 -15.48 -18.24 23.84
N GLY A 103 -15.67 -17.18 24.63
CA GLY A 103 -16.71 -16.18 24.38
C GLY A 103 -16.55 -15.44 23.06
N ASN A 104 -15.33 -15.00 22.75
CA ASN A 104 -14.99 -14.31 21.51
C ASN A 104 -15.20 -15.19 20.26
N VAL A 105 -14.86 -16.49 20.35
CA VAL A 105 -15.08 -17.42 19.24
C VAL A 105 -16.58 -17.62 18.92
N LEU A 106 -17.46 -17.53 19.92
CA LEU A 106 -18.91 -17.73 19.71
C LEU A 106 -19.65 -16.46 19.30
N ASN A 107 -19.23 -15.31 19.83
CA ASN A 107 -19.83 -14.02 19.54
C ASN A 107 -18.74 -13.02 19.13
N PRO A 108 -18.20 -13.15 17.90
CA PRO A 108 -17.29 -12.15 17.35
C PRO A 108 -18.06 -10.84 17.14
N GLY A 109 -18.13 -9.99 18.18
CA GLY A 109 -18.89 -8.73 18.13
C GLY A 109 -19.33 -8.14 19.48
N THR A 110 -19.32 -8.91 20.58
CA THR A 110 -19.65 -8.36 21.92
C THR A 110 -18.44 -7.86 22.70
N GLY A 111 -17.23 -8.19 22.24
CA GLY A 111 -15.99 -7.69 22.84
C GLY A 111 -15.70 -6.25 22.43
N THR A 112 -14.94 -5.53 23.25
CA THR A 112 -14.48 -4.18 22.94
C THR A 112 -13.11 -4.26 22.25
N PRO A 113 -12.97 -3.86 20.97
CA PRO A 113 -11.68 -3.85 20.31
C PRO A 113 -10.80 -2.74 20.88
N VAL A 114 -9.48 -2.95 20.89
CA VAL A 114 -8.48 -1.98 21.34
C VAL A 114 -7.34 -2.01 20.33
N LEU A 115 -7.07 -0.89 19.68
CA LEU A 115 -5.99 -0.76 18.72
C LEU A 115 -4.74 -0.16 19.39
N ASN A 116 -3.64 -0.89 19.36
CA ASN A 116 -2.31 -0.38 19.66
C ASN A 116 -1.47 -0.29 18.38
N ALA A 117 -0.72 0.81 18.22
CA ALA A 117 0.19 1.01 17.11
C ALA A 117 1.60 1.34 17.59
N THR A 118 2.59 0.66 17.03
CA THR A 118 4.01 0.83 17.39
C THR A 118 4.87 0.86 16.14
N PRO A 119 5.69 1.91 15.92
CA PRO A 119 5.85 3.11 16.77
C PRO A 119 4.68 4.11 16.65
N THR A 120 4.57 5.06 17.58
CA THR A 120 3.55 6.13 17.53
C THR A 120 3.91 7.28 16.58
N SER A 121 5.14 7.27 16.05
CA SER A 121 5.62 8.19 15.01
C SER A 121 6.71 7.54 14.16
N MET A 122 6.86 7.96 12.90
CA MET A 122 7.91 7.52 11.98
C MET A 122 8.71 8.70 11.45
N ASN A 123 10.04 8.63 11.55
CA ASN A 123 10.95 9.63 11.01
C ASN A 123 11.84 8.99 9.93
N PHE A 124 11.72 9.48 8.71
CA PHE A 124 12.41 8.98 7.53
C PHE A 124 13.79 9.58 7.30
N GLY A 125 14.22 10.50 8.18
CA GLY A 125 15.51 11.18 8.08
C GLY A 125 15.58 12.10 6.87
N SER A 126 16.79 12.28 6.36
CA SER A 126 17.07 13.11 5.20
C SER A 126 17.18 12.27 3.93
N LEU A 127 16.45 12.66 2.89
CA LEU A 127 16.49 11.99 1.59
C LEU A 127 16.56 13.02 0.47
N ALA A 128 17.30 12.72 -0.59
CA ALA A 128 17.38 13.59 -1.75
C ALA A 128 16.00 13.78 -2.41
N VAL A 129 15.67 15.01 -2.82
CA VAL A 129 14.43 15.28 -3.56
C VAL A 129 14.36 14.38 -4.80
N GLY A 130 13.22 13.71 -5.01
CA GLY A 130 13.02 12.76 -6.11
C GLY A 130 13.51 11.33 -5.85
N SER A 131 14.09 11.04 -4.68
CA SER A 131 14.42 9.67 -4.25
C SER A 131 13.31 9.09 -3.38
N THR A 132 13.32 7.77 -3.17
CA THR A 132 12.35 7.06 -2.31
C THR A 132 13.08 6.28 -1.22
N SER A 133 12.60 6.37 0.02
CA SER A 133 13.18 5.65 1.16
C SER A 133 12.84 4.16 1.13
N PRO A 134 13.59 3.30 1.83
CA PRO A 134 13.08 2.02 2.29
C PRO A 134 11.78 2.20 3.09
N GLY A 135 10.91 1.19 3.10
CA GLY A 135 9.69 1.21 3.90
C GLY A 135 9.96 1.10 5.39
N GLN A 136 9.35 1.96 6.19
CA GLN A 136 9.28 1.81 7.65
C GLN A 136 7.98 1.09 8.02
N SER A 137 8.09 0.15 8.96
CA SER A 137 6.97 -0.71 9.38
C SER A 137 6.31 -0.18 10.64
N LEU A 138 4.98 -0.07 10.60
CA LEU A 138 4.10 0.19 11.72
C LEU A 138 3.35 -1.11 12.06
N THR A 139 3.55 -1.61 13.28
CA THR A 139 2.80 -2.77 13.79
C THR A 139 1.49 -2.30 14.39
N LEU A 140 0.37 -2.85 13.92
CA LEU A 140 -0.94 -2.68 14.54
C LEU A 140 -1.33 -3.98 15.24
N ALA A 141 -1.76 -3.89 16.50
CA ALA A 141 -2.20 -5.01 17.30
C ALA A 141 -3.59 -4.74 17.89
N ASN A 142 -4.49 -5.73 17.77
CA ASN A 142 -5.76 -5.71 18.48
C ASN A 142 -5.60 -6.39 19.85
N THR A 143 -5.41 -5.60 20.90
CA THR A 143 -5.27 -6.08 22.28
C THR A 143 -6.61 -6.17 23.02
N GLY A 144 -7.72 -5.83 22.33
CA GLY A 144 -9.06 -5.90 22.88
C GLY A 144 -9.68 -7.28 22.76
N SER A 145 -10.88 -7.41 23.31
CA SER A 145 -11.64 -8.66 23.31
C SER A 145 -12.59 -8.81 22.13
N GLY A 146 -12.79 -7.74 21.34
CA GLY A 146 -13.66 -7.72 20.16
C GLY A 146 -12.89 -7.64 18.85
N ALA A 147 -13.57 -7.92 17.73
CA ALA A 147 -13.00 -7.74 16.40
C ALA A 147 -12.78 -6.25 16.09
N LEU A 148 -11.54 -5.88 15.75
CA LEU A 148 -11.18 -4.56 15.28
C LEU A 148 -11.42 -4.50 13.77
N VAL A 149 -12.31 -3.63 13.33
CA VAL A 149 -12.64 -3.42 11.92
C VAL A 149 -12.09 -2.08 11.49
N PHE A 150 -11.26 -2.07 10.43
CA PHE A 150 -10.76 -0.84 9.83
C PHE A 150 -11.75 -0.31 8.80
N SER A 151 -12.07 0.97 8.89
CA SER A 151 -12.99 1.67 7.97
C SER A 151 -12.27 2.61 7.00
N GLY A 152 -10.97 2.88 7.22
CA GLY A 152 -10.19 3.72 6.32
C GLY A 152 -8.72 3.81 6.72
N LEU A 153 -7.85 3.90 5.71
CA LEU A 153 -6.43 4.11 5.88
C LEU A 153 -5.99 5.20 4.90
N THR A 154 -5.52 6.33 5.43
CA THR A 154 -5.15 7.50 4.62
C THR A 154 -3.81 8.08 5.07
N VAL A 155 -3.00 8.56 4.14
CA VAL A 155 -1.73 9.20 4.42
C VAL A 155 -1.65 10.55 3.72
N THR A 156 -1.13 11.57 4.41
CA THR A 156 -0.97 12.92 3.87
C THR A 156 0.30 13.57 4.42
N PRO A 157 1.04 14.40 3.66
CA PRO A 157 0.88 14.68 2.22
C PRO A 157 1.32 13.48 1.35
N ALA A 158 1.19 13.62 0.04
CA ALA A 158 1.53 12.57 -0.92
C ALA A 158 3.01 12.13 -0.85
N ASP A 159 3.87 12.88 -0.14
CA ASP A 159 5.31 12.58 0.03
C ASP A 159 5.51 11.34 0.89
N PHE A 160 4.47 10.93 1.62
CA PHE A 160 4.41 9.65 2.30
C PHE A 160 3.46 8.72 1.57
N VAL A 161 3.87 7.48 1.37
CA VAL A 161 3.12 6.51 0.56
C VAL A 161 2.99 5.18 1.29
N ILE A 162 1.78 4.62 1.30
CA ILE A 162 1.48 3.33 1.93
C ILE A 162 1.74 2.23 0.90
N PHE A 163 2.62 1.31 1.24
CA PHE A 163 3.01 0.21 0.36
C PHE A 163 2.28 -1.10 0.67
N SER A 164 1.92 -1.31 1.93
CA SER A 164 1.17 -2.47 2.40
C SER A 164 0.19 -2.09 3.49
N GLY A 165 -0.97 -2.76 3.52
CA GLY A 165 -2.03 -2.52 4.49
C GLY A 165 -2.35 -3.73 5.36
N CYS A 166 -3.31 -3.53 6.25
CA CYS A 166 -3.88 -4.58 7.11
C CYS A 166 -5.11 -5.23 6.46
N PRO A 167 -5.48 -6.46 6.84
CA PRO A 167 -6.78 -7.02 6.49
C PRO A 167 -7.88 -6.11 7.05
N GLY A 168 -9.07 -6.09 6.42
CA GLY A 168 -10.19 -5.24 6.85
C GLY A 168 -10.63 -5.47 8.30
N THR A 169 -10.36 -6.65 8.86
CA THR A 169 -10.64 -7.01 10.25
C THR A 169 -9.43 -7.69 10.89
N LEU A 170 -9.09 -7.28 12.11
CA LEU A 170 -8.21 -8.01 13.02
C LEU A 170 -9.05 -8.59 14.17
N ASN A 171 -9.03 -9.91 14.29
CA ASN A 171 -9.60 -10.57 15.46
C ASN A 171 -8.81 -10.20 16.72
N ALA A 172 -9.40 -10.43 17.90
CA ALA A 172 -8.72 -10.26 19.17
C ALA A 172 -7.38 -11.02 19.19
N GLY A 173 -6.31 -10.39 19.69
CA GLY A 173 -4.94 -10.92 19.67
C GLY A 173 -4.24 -10.86 18.30
N GLY A 174 -4.95 -10.45 17.24
CA GLY A 174 -4.41 -10.35 15.89
C GLY A 174 -3.46 -9.17 15.71
N MET A 175 -2.50 -9.32 14.79
CA MET A 175 -1.57 -8.26 14.40
C MET A 175 -1.46 -8.14 12.88
N CYS A 176 -1.09 -6.96 12.42
CA CYS A 176 -0.70 -6.69 11.04
C CYS A 176 0.36 -5.58 10.95
N PHE A 177 0.89 -5.38 9.75
CA PHE A 177 1.93 -4.40 9.49
C PHE A 177 1.52 -3.45 8.37
N ILE A 178 1.73 -2.15 8.58
CA ILE A 178 1.60 -1.12 7.56
C ILE A 178 3.00 -0.62 7.23
N SER A 179 3.39 -0.71 5.96
CA SER A 179 4.66 -0.18 5.48
C SER A 179 4.44 1.19 4.84
N VAL A 180 5.15 2.20 5.33
CA VAL A 180 5.12 3.56 4.81
C VAL A 180 6.49 3.93 4.26
N GLN A 181 6.53 4.56 3.09
CA GLN A 181 7.74 5.12 2.48
C GLN A 181 7.67 6.65 2.43
N PHE A 182 8.84 7.28 2.30
CA PHE A 182 8.98 8.72 2.12
C PHE A 182 9.68 9.02 0.79
N ALA A 183 9.09 9.90 -0.01
CA ALA A 183 9.59 10.39 -1.28
C ALA A 183 9.46 11.93 -1.30
N PRO A 184 10.47 12.69 -0.80
CA PRO A 184 10.39 14.14 -0.73
C PRO A 184 10.35 14.76 -2.11
N ARG A 185 9.39 15.65 -2.32
CA ARG A 185 9.21 16.39 -3.57
C ARG A 185 9.75 17.81 -3.55
N THR A 186 10.02 18.32 -2.35
CA THR A 186 10.60 19.63 -2.09
C THR A 186 11.70 19.49 -1.05
N SER A 187 12.67 20.41 -1.08
CA SER A 187 13.64 20.52 -0.01
C SER A 187 13.00 21.07 1.26
N GLY A 188 13.60 20.75 2.41
CA GLY A 188 13.12 21.15 3.73
C GLY A 188 12.35 20.06 4.47
N THR A 189 11.91 20.40 5.69
CA THR A 189 11.17 19.48 6.55
C THR A 189 9.75 19.30 6.02
N ILE A 190 9.36 18.03 5.87
CA ILE A 190 8.02 17.62 5.45
C ILE A 190 7.41 16.85 6.62
N SER A 191 6.31 17.38 7.14
CA SER A 191 5.51 16.74 8.19
C SER A 191 4.24 16.15 7.58
N GLY A 192 3.81 15.01 8.11
CA GLY A 192 2.63 14.31 7.65
C GLY A 192 1.99 13.47 8.73
N SER A 193 0.94 12.75 8.34
CA SER A 193 0.18 11.88 9.23
C SER A 193 -0.38 10.69 8.47
N LEU A 194 -0.32 9.53 9.11
CA LEU A 194 -1.07 8.34 8.75
C LEU A 194 -2.31 8.27 9.65
N THR A 195 -3.50 8.23 9.06
CA THR A 195 -4.78 8.19 9.77
C THR A 195 -5.47 6.85 9.53
N ILE A 196 -5.79 6.16 10.62
CA ILE A 196 -6.36 4.81 10.65
C ILE A 196 -7.74 4.90 11.31
N ALA A 197 -8.80 4.84 10.50
CA ALA A 197 -10.18 4.81 10.98
C ALA A 197 -10.61 3.36 11.30
N HIS A 198 -11.30 3.17 12.43
CA HIS A 198 -11.64 1.86 12.98
C HIS A 198 -12.84 1.93 13.95
N ASN A 199 -13.31 0.79 14.44
CA ASN A 199 -14.45 0.70 15.37
C ASN A 199 -14.07 0.72 16.88
N ALA A 200 -12.78 0.67 17.24
CA ALA A 200 -12.34 0.84 18.64
C ALA A 200 -12.46 2.29 19.16
N THR A 201 -12.52 2.45 20.48
CA THR A 201 -12.46 3.74 21.17
C THR A 201 -11.19 4.50 20.76
N GLY A 202 -11.31 5.82 20.55
CA GLY A 202 -10.18 6.65 20.12
C GLY A 202 -9.96 6.70 18.61
N SER A 203 -10.93 6.27 17.81
CA SER A 203 -10.86 6.39 16.36
C SER A 203 -11.13 7.83 15.86
N PRO A 204 -10.43 8.31 14.81
CA PRO A 204 -9.31 7.64 14.14
C PRO A 204 -8.00 7.72 14.94
N LEU A 205 -7.16 6.69 14.80
CA LEU A 205 -5.79 6.73 15.30
C LEU A 205 -4.88 7.45 14.29
N THR A 206 -4.09 8.41 14.78
CA THR A 206 -3.13 9.16 13.96
C THR A 206 -1.69 8.85 14.37
N VAL A 207 -0.85 8.50 13.40
CA VAL A 207 0.59 8.30 13.55
C VAL A 207 1.32 9.44 12.86
N ALA A 208 2.19 10.15 13.59
CA ALA A 208 2.92 11.29 13.06
C ALA A 208 4.05 10.82 12.12
N LEU A 209 4.20 11.48 10.98
CA LEU A 209 5.25 11.20 9.99
C LEU A 209 6.13 12.45 9.81
N SER A 210 7.43 12.24 9.65
CA SER A 210 8.36 13.33 9.33
C SER A 210 9.50 12.87 8.44
N GLY A 211 9.98 13.74 7.57
CA GLY A 211 11.21 13.55 6.81
C GLY A 211 11.76 14.90 6.35
N THR A 212 12.97 14.90 5.81
CA THR A 212 13.60 16.12 5.25
C THR A 212 14.04 15.85 3.82
N GLY A 213 13.56 16.65 2.88
CA GLY A 213 14.11 16.69 1.52
C GLY A 213 15.43 17.47 1.50
N THR A 214 16.49 16.87 0.95
CA THR A 214 17.80 17.53 0.84
C THR A 214 18.23 17.69 -0.61
N GLY A 215 18.72 18.87 -0.97
CA GLY A 215 19.15 19.15 -2.34
C GLY A 215 18.00 19.14 -3.35
N GLY A 216 18.21 19.78 -4.51
CA GLY A 216 17.21 19.91 -5.56
C GLY A 216 16.22 21.06 -5.35
N SER A 217 15.85 21.72 -6.46
CA SER A 217 14.63 22.53 -6.53
C SER A 217 13.41 21.61 -6.45
N ALA A 218 12.21 22.14 -6.16
CA ALA A 218 10.98 21.36 -6.23
C ALA A 218 10.91 20.59 -7.56
N LEU A 219 10.54 19.31 -7.51
CA LEU A 219 10.48 18.50 -8.73
C LEU A 219 9.59 19.18 -9.79
N PRO A 220 10.08 19.38 -11.02
CA PRO A 220 9.28 19.96 -12.09
C PRO A 220 7.97 19.21 -12.26
N THR A 221 6.88 19.95 -12.48
CA THR A 221 5.59 19.35 -12.83
C THR A 221 5.55 19.21 -14.35
N VAL A 222 5.37 17.98 -14.83
CA VAL A 222 5.12 17.67 -16.23
C VAL A 222 3.64 17.96 -16.51
N VAL A 223 3.38 18.89 -17.41
CA VAL A 223 2.03 19.37 -17.75
C VAL A 223 1.62 18.85 -19.11
N GLU A 224 0.41 18.31 -19.24
CA GLU A 224 -0.19 17.92 -20.51
C GLU A 224 -0.96 19.08 -21.14
N TYR A 225 -0.70 19.28 -22.44
CA TYR A 225 -1.40 20.23 -23.29
C TYR A 225 -2.09 19.53 -24.44
N TYR A 226 -3.16 20.14 -24.93
CA TYR A 226 -3.93 19.70 -26.08
C TYR A 226 -4.12 20.84 -27.08
N ALA A 227 -3.96 20.54 -28.37
CA ALA A 227 -4.28 21.44 -29.47
C ALA A 227 -5.53 20.94 -30.21
N PRO A 228 -6.71 21.54 -29.97
CA PRO A 228 -7.97 21.07 -30.57
C PRO A 228 -7.96 21.08 -32.10
N ALA A 229 -7.27 22.03 -32.72
CA ALA A 229 -7.20 22.14 -34.18
C ALA A 229 -6.41 21.00 -34.85
N LEU A 230 -5.52 20.36 -34.09
CA LEU A 230 -4.64 19.30 -34.60
C LEU A 230 -5.02 17.91 -34.05
N ASP A 231 -5.87 17.86 -33.03
CA ASP A 231 -6.06 16.68 -32.18
C ASP A 231 -4.74 16.11 -31.64
N HIS A 232 -3.82 17.01 -31.26
CA HIS A 232 -2.49 16.66 -30.78
C HIS A 232 -2.32 16.94 -29.30
N TYR A 233 -1.54 16.08 -28.65
CA TYR A 233 -1.06 16.25 -27.29
C TYR A 233 0.45 16.47 -27.28
N PHE A 234 0.93 17.20 -26.27
CA PHE A 234 2.34 17.18 -25.86
C PHE A 234 2.44 17.40 -24.36
N ILE A 235 3.61 17.06 -23.79
CA ILE A 235 3.93 17.28 -22.39
C ILE A 235 5.21 18.08 -22.25
N THR A 236 5.35 18.84 -21.18
CA THR A 236 6.63 19.50 -20.87
C THR A 236 6.79 19.71 -19.36
N SER A 237 8.03 19.57 -18.89
CA SER A 237 8.42 19.92 -17.53
C SER A 237 9.10 21.29 -17.42
N ASP A 238 9.46 21.88 -18.55
CA ASP A 238 10.16 23.17 -18.61
C ASP A 238 9.18 24.30 -18.29
N ALA A 239 9.43 25.00 -17.19
CA ALA A 239 8.57 26.09 -16.73
C ALA A 239 8.51 27.28 -17.70
N ALA A 240 9.59 27.56 -18.45
CA ALA A 240 9.61 28.61 -19.44
C ALA A 240 8.81 28.20 -20.69
N GLU A 241 8.90 26.95 -21.12
CA GLU A 241 8.06 26.43 -22.21
C GLU A 241 6.58 26.43 -21.81
N GLN A 242 6.26 26.01 -20.59
CA GLN A 242 4.89 26.10 -20.06
C GLN A 242 4.37 27.54 -20.09
N ALA A 243 5.14 28.51 -19.58
CA ALA A 243 4.75 29.92 -19.58
C ALA A 243 4.55 30.47 -21.01
N PHE A 244 5.44 30.08 -21.95
CA PHE A 244 5.32 30.47 -23.35
C PHE A 244 4.03 29.94 -23.99
N VAL A 245 3.71 28.66 -23.77
CA VAL A 245 2.51 28.01 -24.30
C VAL A 245 1.25 28.60 -23.68
N ASP A 246 1.23 28.80 -22.36
CA ASP A 246 0.11 29.41 -21.63
C ASP A 246 -0.19 30.84 -22.09
N SER A 247 0.84 31.58 -22.51
CA SER A 247 0.69 32.93 -23.06
C SER A 247 0.17 32.96 -24.50
N GLY A 248 -0.08 31.80 -25.12
CA GLY A 248 -0.50 31.67 -26.52
C GLY A 248 0.65 31.71 -27.54
N GLY A 249 1.90 31.69 -27.09
CA GLY A 249 3.08 31.79 -27.95
C GLY A 249 3.25 30.61 -28.92
N ALA A 250 2.67 29.45 -28.60
CA ALA A 250 2.73 28.24 -29.42
C ALA A 250 1.45 27.99 -30.25
N GLY A 251 0.54 28.98 -30.35
CA GLY A 251 -0.79 28.81 -30.94
C GLY A 251 -1.84 28.36 -29.91
N ASN A 252 -2.92 27.73 -30.38
CA ASN A 252 -4.10 27.39 -29.56
C ASN A 252 -3.92 26.09 -28.75
N TRP A 253 -2.82 25.99 -27.98
CA TRP A 253 -2.62 24.91 -27.01
C TRP A 253 -3.27 25.28 -25.69
N VAL A 254 -3.94 24.32 -25.07
CA VAL A 254 -4.59 24.49 -23.76
C VAL A 254 -4.15 23.40 -22.80
N ARG A 255 -3.96 23.75 -21.53
CA ARG A 255 -3.73 22.76 -20.46
C ARG A 255 -4.93 21.83 -20.36
N THR A 256 -4.69 20.53 -20.32
CA THR A 256 -5.79 19.54 -20.17
C THR A 256 -6.28 19.43 -18.72
N GLY A 257 -5.50 19.96 -17.77
CA GLY A 257 -5.66 19.72 -16.33
C GLY A 257 -4.93 18.47 -15.83
N ASN A 258 -4.45 17.60 -16.74
CA ASN A 258 -3.61 16.48 -16.37
C ASN A 258 -2.16 16.91 -16.16
N SER A 259 -1.55 16.37 -15.11
CA SER A 259 -0.14 16.56 -14.83
C SER A 259 0.40 15.41 -13.99
N PHE A 260 1.72 15.26 -13.98
CA PHE A 260 2.43 14.39 -13.05
C PHE A 260 3.77 15.02 -12.70
N ARG A 261 4.46 14.46 -11.72
CA ARG A 261 5.73 15.02 -11.29
C ARG A 261 6.88 14.34 -12.01
N SER A 262 7.89 15.12 -12.36
CA SER A 262 9.21 14.60 -12.70
C SER A 262 9.82 13.95 -11.46
N GLY A 263 10.57 12.87 -11.62
CA GLY A 263 11.39 12.26 -10.58
C GLY A 263 11.62 10.77 -10.81
N GLY A 264 12.78 10.29 -10.36
CA GLY A 264 13.29 8.95 -10.67
C GLY A 264 14.73 9.04 -11.15
N SER A 265 15.29 7.92 -11.58
CA SER A 265 16.72 7.81 -11.90
C SER A 265 17.06 7.95 -13.39
N VAL A 266 16.05 8.04 -14.28
CA VAL A 266 16.26 8.03 -15.73
C VAL A 266 15.73 9.30 -16.36
N GLN A 267 16.51 9.89 -17.29
CA GLN A 267 16.07 11.03 -18.08
C GLN A 267 15.21 10.57 -19.26
N VAL A 268 14.11 11.28 -19.50
CA VAL A 268 13.23 11.07 -20.64
C VAL A 268 13.78 11.80 -21.85
N CYS A 269 14.07 11.06 -22.91
CA CYS A 269 14.47 11.63 -24.19
C CYS A 269 13.24 12.20 -24.89
N ARG A 270 13.31 13.46 -25.28
CA ARG A 270 12.31 14.15 -26.08
C ARG A 270 12.77 14.26 -27.52
N PHE A 271 11.88 13.87 -28.43
CA PHE A 271 12.06 13.97 -29.86
C PHE A 271 10.94 14.80 -30.46
N TYR A 272 11.24 15.44 -31.57
CA TYR A 272 10.26 16.02 -32.47
C TYR A 272 10.51 15.49 -33.88
N GLY A 273 9.50 15.49 -34.75
CA GLY A 273 9.71 15.05 -36.12
C GLY A 273 10.77 15.89 -36.84
N ASN A 274 11.52 15.27 -37.76
CA ASN A 274 12.46 15.98 -38.60
C ASN A 274 11.79 17.16 -39.35
N THR A 275 12.16 18.39 -38.98
CA THR A 275 11.60 19.62 -39.55
C THR A 275 12.18 20.02 -40.90
N THR A 276 13.20 19.31 -41.39
CA THR A 276 13.74 19.58 -42.73
C THR A 276 12.63 19.40 -43.75
N THR A 277 12.49 20.40 -44.64
CA THR A 277 11.48 20.40 -45.69
C THR A 277 11.96 19.55 -46.85
N ASN A 278 11.12 18.60 -47.28
CA ASN A 278 11.34 17.84 -48.49
C ASN A 278 11.22 18.78 -49.70
N PRO A 279 12.29 18.95 -50.50
CA PRO A 279 12.26 19.88 -51.63
C PRO A 279 11.30 19.45 -52.75
N ALA A 280 10.93 18.16 -52.82
CA ALA A 280 10.00 17.65 -53.82
C ALA A 280 8.53 17.86 -53.45
N THR A 281 8.18 17.81 -52.16
CA THR A 281 6.78 17.91 -51.70
C THR A 281 6.45 19.21 -50.97
N GLY A 282 7.47 19.97 -50.54
CA GLY A 282 7.30 21.16 -49.70
C GLY A 282 6.83 20.85 -48.26
N GLN A 283 6.75 19.57 -47.88
CA GLN A 283 6.32 19.15 -46.54
C GLN A 283 7.53 18.78 -45.66
N MET A 284 7.39 18.87 -44.34
CA MET A 284 8.40 18.37 -43.41
C MET A 284 8.55 16.84 -43.55
N TYR A 285 9.77 16.33 -43.40
CA TYR A 285 10.02 14.89 -43.47
C TYR A 285 9.40 14.11 -42.31
N GLY A 286 9.48 14.66 -41.09
CA GLY A 286 8.95 14.04 -39.88
C GLY A 286 7.54 14.52 -39.53
N PRO A 287 6.90 13.86 -38.55
CA PRO A 287 5.60 14.27 -38.07
C PRO A 287 5.67 15.60 -37.29
N ASN A 288 4.61 16.42 -37.39
CA ASN A 288 4.41 17.61 -36.56
C ASN A 288 3.96 17.21 -35.14
N SER A 289 4.83 16.54 -34.39
CA SER A 289 4.52 15.99 -33.08
C SER A 289 5.77 15.69 -32.27
N HIS A 290 5.60 15.54 -30.96
CA HIS A 290 6.62 15.05 -30.06
C HIS A 290 6.52 13.54 -29.80
N PHE A 291 7.65 12.93 -29.47
CA PHE A 291 7.77 11.58 -28.94
C PHE A 291 8.67 11.59 -27.71
N TYR A 292 8.33 10.77 -26.70
CA TYR A 292 9.05 10.71 -25.45
C TYR A 292 9.31 9.25 -25.06
N THR A 293 10.50 9.00 -24.54
CA THR A 293 10.84 7.67 -24.03
C THR A 293 11.81 7.73 -22.85
N ALA A 294 11.54 6.87 -21.87
CA ALA A 294 12.41 6.58 -20.75
C ALA A 294 13.27 5.32 -21.00
N ASP A 295 13.01 4.58 -22.09
CA ASP A 295 13.79 3.39 -22.44
C ASP A 295 15.10 3.83 -23.11
N ALA A 296 16.23 3.45 -22.50
CA ALA A 296 17.54 3.84 -22.98
C ALA A 296 17.86 3.25 -24.36
N GLY A 297 17.36 2.04 -24.66
CA GLY A 297 17.52 1.39 -25.95
C GLY A 297 16.71 2.07 -27.04
N GLU A 298 15.44 2.38 -26.78
CA GLU A 298 14.56 3.14 -27.68
C GLU A 298 15.12 4.53 -27.96
N CYS A 299 15.60 5.24 -26.91
CA CYS A 299 16.23 6.54 -27.09
C CYS A 299 17.49 6.46 -27.96
N ALA A 300 18.39 5.51 -27.69
CA ALA A 300 19.61 5.35 -28.47
C ALA A 300 19.32 4.96 -29.94
N PHE A 301 18.33 4.08 -30.14
CA PHE A 301 17.91 3.65 -31.47
C PHE A 301 17.29 4.80 -32.28
N LEU A 302 16.36 5.58 -31.71
CA LEU A 302 15.78 6.72 -32.41
C LEU A 302 16.81 7.79 -32.76
N LYS A 303 17.80 8.01 -31.88
CA LYS A 303 18.94 8.90 -32.17
C LYS A 303 19.77 8.43 -33.36
N SER A 304 19.98 7.12 -33.52
CA SER A 304 20.77 6.58 -34.63
C SER A 304 20.02 6.57 -35.98
N LEU A 305 18.69 6.65 -35.95
CA LEU A 305 17.85 6.73 -37.14
C LEU A 305 17.65 8.14 -37.70
N PHE A 306 18.23 9.18 -37.08
CA PHE A 306 18.07 10.54 -37.59
C PHE A 306 18.73 10.69 -38.97
N ASP A 307 17.93 11.07 -39.96
CA ASP A 307 18.38 11.44 -41.30
C ASP A 307 17.72 12.78 -41.66
N PRO A 308 18.49 13.85 -41.91
CA PRO A 308 17.94 15.15 -42.26
C PRO A 308 17.14 15.13 -43.57
N ASN A 309 17.37 14.16 -44.46
CA ASN A 309 16.76 14.07 -45.78
C ASN A 309 15.70 12.95 -45.89
N ALA A 310 15.28 12.37 -44.77
CA ALA A 310 14.24 11.35 -44.76
C ALA A 310 13.33 11.48 -43.53
N SER A 311 12.19 10.79 -43.58
CA SER A 311 11.26 10.70 -42.47
C SER A 311 11.92 10.07 -41.26
N SER A 312 12.19 10.89 -40.25
CA SER A 312 12.90 10.49 -39.04
C SER A 312 12.47 11.34 -37.84
N TRP A 313 12.81 10.86 -36.64
CA TRP A 313 12.71 11.61 -35.40
C TRP A 313 14.02 12.35 -35.14
N LYS A 314 13.93 13.61 -34.74
CA LYS A 314 15.06 14.44 -34.33
C LYS A 314 15.06 14.56 -32.82
N PHE A 315 16.17 14.18 -32.18
CA PHE A 315 16.36 14.41 -30.75
C PHE A 315 16.44 15.90 -30.46
N GLU A 316 15.63 16.38 -29.52
CA GLU A 316 15.63 17.79 -29.11
C GLU A 316 16.46 17.98 -27.84
N SER A 317 16.09 17.24 -26.78
CA SER A 317 16.68 17.38 -25.45
C SER A 317 16.30 16.18 -24.57
N ASN A 318 16.87 16.15 -23.37
CA ASN A 318 16.27 15.41 -22.26
C ASN A 318 15.33 16.37 -21.53
N ASP A 319 14.08 15.96 -21.30
CA ASP A 319 13.03 16.84 -20.76
C ASP A 319 12.91 16.73 -19.24
N PHE A 320 12.54 15.56 -18.73
CA PHE A 320 12.31 15.33 -17.30
C PHE A 320 12.89 13.99 -16.82
N GLN A 321 12.85 13.76 -15.51
CA GLN A 321 13.25 12.49 -14.90
C GLN A 321 12.04 11.60 -14.62
N THR A 322 12.22 10.29 -14.74
CA THR A 322 11.21 9.29 -14.43
C THR A 322 11.84 7.98 -13.95
N THR A 323 11.02 7.05 -13.49
CA THR A 323 11.39 5.65 -13.28
C THR A 323 10.80 4.80 -14.41
N PRO A 324 11.60 4.01 -15.16
CA PRO A 324 11.06 3.13 -16.19
C PRO A 324 10.07 2.11 -15.63
N ALA A 325 9.03 1.79 -16.39
CA ALA A 325 8.10 0.72 -16.01
C ALA A 325 8.79 -0.65 -16.14
N SER A 326 8.48 -1.57 -15.22
CA SER A 326 8.95 -2.95 -15.29
C SER A 326 7.80 -3.84 -15.70
N ASN A 327 7.90 -4.49 -16.86
CA ASN A 327 6.85 -5.36 -17.43
C ASN A 327 5.46 -4.69 -17.47
N GLY A 328 5.42 -3.40 -17.85
CA GLY A 328 4.17 -2.63 -17.92
C GLY A 328 3.54 -2.28 -16.57
N ALA A 329 4.31 -2.35 -15.48
CA ALA A 329 3.86 -1.99 -14.14
C ALA A 329 4.86 -1.06 -13.44
N CYS A 330 4.32 -0.27 -12.51
CA CYS A 330 5.12 0.56 -11.61
C CYS A 330 5.27 -0.12 -10.25
N ALA A 331 6.42 0.12 -9.61
CA ALA A 331 6.58 -0.23 -8.21
C ALA A 331 5.48 0.43 -7.36
N SER A 332 5.03 -0.25 -6.32
CA SER A 332 3.98 0.30 -5.45
C SER A 332 4.43 1.63 -4.85
N GLY A 333 3.52 2.60 -4.86
CA GLY A 333 3.74 3.98 -4.48
C GLY A 333 4.18 4.93 -5.59
N LEU A 334 4.51 4.42 -6.78
CA LEU A 334 4.67 5.25 -7.98
C LEU A 334 3.37 5.30 -8.78
N THR A 335 3.13 6.45 -9.41
CA THR A 335 1.98 6.68 -10.29
C THR A 335 2.32 6.19 -11.71
N PRO A 336 1.52 5.28 -12.29
CA PRO A 336 1.70 4.87 -13.68
C PRO A 336 1.51 6.02 -14.67
N VAL A 337 2.39 6.12 -15.65
CA VAL A 337 2.27 7.03 -16.79
C VAL A 337 2.08 6.21 -18.06
N TYR A 338 0.93 6.44 -18.69
CA TYR A 338 0.46 5.70 -19.85
C TYR A 338 0.84 6.40 -21.15
N ARG A 339 1.07 5.61 -22.22
CA ARG A 339 1.28 6.12 -23.58
C ARG A 339 0.21 5.55 -24.52
N ALA A 340 -0.37 6.42 -25.35
CA ALA A 340 -1.25 6.02 -26.44
C ALA A 340 -0.76 6.64 -27.75
N TYR A 341 -0.88 5.91 -28.85
CA TYR A 341 -0.46 6.32 -30.19
C TYR A 341 -1.67 6.40 -31.14
N ASN A 342 -1.83 7.51 -31.84
CA ASN A 342 -2.98 7.74 -32.74
C ASN A 342 -2.96 6.90 -34.03
N ASN A 343 -1.93 6.08 -34.23
CA ASN A 343 -1.69 5.31 -35.45
C ASN A 343 -1.65 6.19 -36.72
N GLY A 344 -1.23 7.45 -36.58
CA GLY A 344 -1.33 8.46 -37.63
C GLY A 344 -0.60 8.04 -38.92
N PHE A 345 0.63 7.55 -38.79
CA PHE A 345 1.46 7.16 -39.95
C PHE A 345 0.76 6.19 -40.90
N THR A 346 0.16 5.11 -40.38
CA THR A 346 -0.49 4.10 -41.22
C THR A 346 -1.80 4.60 -41.85
N ARG A 347 -2.36 5.67 -41.30
CA ARG A 347 -3.60 6.32 -41.76
C ARG A 347 -3.33 7.52 -42.68
N GLY A 348 -2.07 7.84 -42.96
CA GLY A 348 -1.70 9.05 -43.70
C GLY A 348 -1.98 10.35 -42.95
N LEU A 349 -2.13 10.27 -41.62
CA LEU A 349 -2.30 11.42 -40.73
C LEU A 349 -0.98 11.70 -40.00
N THR A 350 -0.87 12.89 -39.41
CA THR A 350 0.27 13.17 -38.55
C THR A 350 0.24 12.27 -37.31
N SER A 351 1.35 11.56 -37.07
CA SER A 351 1.52 10.77 -35.85
C SER A 351 1.50 11.68 -34.62
N ASN A 352 0.88 11.24 -33.52
CA ASN A 352 0.94 11.91 -32.23
C ASN A 352 0.81 10.88 -31.11
N HIS A 353 1.46 11.17 -29.99
CA HIS A 353 1.37 10.35 -28.77
C HIS A 353 0.75 11.18 -27.65
N ARG A 354 -0.12 10.55 -26.89
CA ARG A 354 -0.61 11.09 -25.63
C ARG A 354 0.10 10.40 -24.49
N ILE A 355 0.63 11.19 -23.56
CA ILE A 355 1.33 10.69 -22.37
C ILE A 355 0.67 11.30 -21.15
N THR A 356 0.11 10.45 -20.28
CA THR A 356 -0.69 10.92 -19.15
C THR A 356 -0.62 9.96 -17.97
N SER A 357 -0.65 10.49 -16.76
CA SER A 357 -0.82 9.71 -15.51
C SER A 357 -2.30 9.44 -15.19
N ASN A 358 -3.22 10.09 -15.91
CA ASN A 358 -4.65 9.96 -15.68
C ASN A 358 -5.21 8.75 -16.43
N LEU A 359 -5.51 7.67 -15.70
CA LEU A 359 -6.02 6.43 -16.27
C LEU A 359 -7.33 6.64 -17.06
N ALA A 360 -8.25 7.48 -16.56
CA ALA A 360 -9.51 7.74 -17.25
C ALA A 360 -9.29 8.47 -18.58
N SER A 361 -8.39 9.46 -18.61
CA SER A 361 -8.00 10.16 -19.85
C SER A 361 -7.33 9.22 -20.85
N TYR A 362 -6.45 8.33 -20.38
CA TYR A 362 -5.84 7.28 -21.21
C TYR A 362 -6.91 6.36 -21.81
N GLN A 363 -7.80 5.81 -20.98
CA GLN A 363 -8.87 4.91 -21.42
C GLN A 363 -9.81 5.59 -22.42
N GLN A 364 -10.14 6.87 -22.23
CA GLN A 364 -10.92 7.65 -23.18
C GLN A 364 -10.21 7.78 -24.54
N THR A 365 -8.89 8.01 -24.52
CA THR A 365 -8.08 8.13 -25.74
C THR A 365 -8.05 6.82 -26.52
N VAL A 366 -7.85 5.69 -25.82
CA VAL A 366 -7.90 4.36 -26.43
C VAL A 366 -9.30 4.04 -26.97
N ALA A 367 -10.36 4.38 -26.23
CA ALA A 367 -11.74 4.22 -26.68
C ALA A 367 -12.07 5.07 -27.93
N ALA A 368 -11.36 6.18 -28.14
CA ALA A 368 -11.43 6.99 -29.35
C ALA A 368 -10.66 6.40 -30.55
N GLY A 369 -10.11 5.18 -30.42
CA GLY A 369 -9.46 4.44 -31.51
C GLY A 369 -7.93 4.58 -31.56
N TRP A 370 -7.30 5.18 -30.55
CA TRP A 370 -5.85 5.19 -30.45
C TRP A 370 -5.33 3.84 -29.94
N SER A 371 -4.15 3.44 -30.40
CA SER A 371 -3.46 2.25 -29.90
C SER A 371 -2.94 2.52 -28.49
N GLY A 372 -3.39 1.74 -27.51
CA GLY A 372 -2.93 1.84 -26.12
C GLY A 372 -1.67 1.03 -25.89
N GLU A 373 -0.56 1.69 -25.58
CA GLU A 373 0.74 1.05 -25.33
C GLU A 373 0.95 0.69 -23.84
N GLY A 374 0.01 1.07 -22.98
CA GLY A 374 0.06 0.77 -21.55
C GLY A 374 1.01 1.69 -20.78
N VAL A 375 1.52 1.18 -19.66
CA VAL A 375 2.42 1.93 -18.76
C VAL A 375 3.84 1.89 -19.31
N VAL A 376 4.39 3.06 -19.62
CA VAL A 376 5.75 3.18 -20.20
C VAL A 376 6.76 3.77 -19.20
N MET A 377 6.29 4.49 -18.19
CA MET A 377 7.12 5.08 -17.14
C MET A 377 6.30 5.34 -15.87
N CYS A 378 6.98 5.74 -14.80
CA CYS A 378 6.43 5.87 -13.46
C CYS A 378 6.85 7.19 -12.83
N ALA A 379 5.87 7.94 -12.31
CA ALA A 379 6.07 9.21 -11.64
C ALA A 379 5.98 9.06 -10.10
N PRO A 380 6.70 9.89 -9.31
CA PRO A 380 6.66 9.85 -7.85
C PRO A 380 5.44 10.55 -7.23
#